data_AF-A0AAE4SAY2-F1
#
_entry.id   AF-A0AAE4SAY2-F1
#
_cell.length_a   1.000
_cell.length_b   1.000
_cell.length_c   1.000
_cell.angle_alpha   90.00
_cell.angle_beta   90.00
_cell.angle_gamma   90.00
#
_symmetry.space_group_name_H-M   'P 1'
#
loop_
_entity.id
_entity.type
_entity.pdbx_description
1 polymer ?
#
loop_
_entity_poly.entity_id
_entity_poly.type
_entity_poly.pdbx_seq_one_letter_code
_entity_poly.pdbx_strand_id
1 'polypeptide(L)'
;MIVMAAAKRLCKKPTSYKLPVDIEVLLHNAVESGEYNNTSDVITAALRFFFQHKDIKQVKDDMELLKVDIRELNMMNQILERQMADLEAQIKVLQSRR
;
A
#
# COMPACT_ATOMS: atom_id res chain seq x y z
N MET A 1 37.28 -14.17 -13.18
CA MET A 1 36.51 -14.50 -14.40
C MET A 1 35.03 -14.54 -14.06
N ILE A 2 34.24 -13.92 -14.91
CA ILE A 2 32.90 -13.41 -14.68
C ILE A 2 31.90 -14.53 -14.37
N VAL A 3 31.21 -14.42 -13.23
CA VAL A 3 30.05 -15.24 -12.89
C VAL A 3 28.89 -14.80 -13.78
N MET A 4 28.70 -15.46 -14.92
CA MET A 4 27.47 -15.34 -15.70
C MET A 4 26.33 -16.01 -14.93
N ALA A 5 25.72 -15.27 -14.01
CA ALA A 5 24.43 -15.64 -13.45
C ALA A 5 23.41 -15.64 -14.60
N ALA A 6 22.98 -16.84 -14.99
CA ALA A 6 21.96 -17.05 -16.00
C ALA A 6 20.68 -16.32 -15.60
N ALA A 7 20.46 -15.13 -16.15
CA ALA A 7 19.17 -14.49 -16.21
C ALA A 7 18.26 -15.40 -17.04
N LYS A 8 17.59 -16.34 -16.35
CA LYS A 8 16.58 -17.23 -16.86
C LYS A 8 15.51 -16.35 -17.48
N ARG A 9 15.58 -16.12 -18.80
CA ARG A 9 14.57 -15.36 -19.55
C ARG A 9 13.24 -16.06 -19.28
N LEU A 10 12.40 -15.44 -18.46
CA LEU A 10 11.00 -15.81 -18.30
C LEU A 10 10.32 -15.57 -19.64
N CYS A 11 10.45 -16.52 -20.56
CA CYS A 11 9.69 -16.56 -21.79
C CYS A 11 8.25 -16.90 -21.41
N LYS A 12 7.49 -15.88 -20.99
CA LYS A 12 6.06 -16.01 -20.72
C LYS A 12 5.36 -16.08 -22.07
N LYS A 13 4.55 -17.11 -22.27
CA LYS A 13 3.74 -17.31 -23.48
C LYS A 13 2.96 -16.03 -23.80
N PRO A 14 2.90 -15.56 -25.06
CA PRO A 14 2.09 -14.40 -25.42
C PRO A 14 0.64 -14.72 -25.08
N THR A 15 0.09 -13.97 -24.13
CA THR A 15 -1.33 -14.04 -23.82
C THR A 15 -2.08 -13.26 -24.90
N SER A 16 -2.80 -13.98 -25.76
CA SER A 16 -3.66 -13.37 -26.78
C SER A 16 -4.91 -12.80 -26.10
N TYR A 17 -4.96 -11.49 -25.96
CA TYR A 17 -6.14 -10.75 -25.56
C TYR A 17 -6.52 -9.80 -26.70
N LYS A 18 -7.80 -9.75 -27.04
CA LYS A 18 -8.32 -8.73 -27.95
C LYS A 18 -8.61 -7.47 -27.14
N LEU A 19 -8.01 -6.37 -27.53
CA LEU A 19 -8.28 -5.07 -26.93
C LEU A 19 -9.47 -4.42 -27.64
N PRO A 20 -10.26 -3.61 -26.93
CA PRO A 20 -11.20 -2.70 -27.57
C PRO A 20 -10.50 -1.77 -28.57
N VAL A 21 -11.18 -1.45 -29.68
CA VAL A 21 -10.60 -0.68 -30.80
C VAL A 21 -10.12 0.71 -30.35
N ASP A 22 -10.85 1.36 -29.46
CA ASP A 22 -10.49 2.64 -28.85
C ASP A 22 -9.15 2.57 -28.10
N ILE A 23 -8.89 1.46 -27.39
CA ILE A 23 -7.62 1.25 -26.69
C ILE A 23 -6.49 1.00 -27.69
N GLU A 24 -6.74 0.22 -28.75
CA GLU A 24 -5.73 -0.01 -29.79
C GLU A 24 -5.29 1.29 -30.47
N VAL A 25 -6.23 2.19 -30.76
CA VAL A 25 -5.94 3.52 -31.31
C VAL A 25 -5.10 4.35 -30.33
N LEU A 26 -5.43 4.35 -29.04
CA LEU A 26 -4.65 5.07 -28.04
C LEU A 26 -3.22 4.52 -27.91
N LEU A 27 -3.05 3.20 -27.95
CA LEU A 27 -1.73 2.57 -27.92
C LEU A 27 -0.91 2.95 -29.15
N HIS A 28 -1.52 2.99 -30.33
CA HIS A 28 -0.86 3.40 -31.56
C HIS A 28 -0.38 4.86 -31.49
N ASN A 29 -1.28 5.77 -31.09
CA ASN A 29 -0.96 7.19 -30.94
C ASN A 29 0.18 7.43 -29.93
N ALA A 30 0.24 6.64 -28.85
CA ALA A 30 1.31 6.72 -27.85
C ALA A 30 2.67 6.21 -28.35
N VAL A 31 2.69 5.31 -29.34
CA VAL A 31 3.92 4.91 -30.01
C VAL A 31 4.33 5.96 -31.05
N GLU A 32 3.36 6.51 -31.79
CA GLU A 32 3.59 7.57 -32.77
C GLU A 32 4.08 8.89 -32.16
N SER A 33 3.71 9.19 -30.91
CA SER A 33 4.26 10.34 -30.18
C SER A 33 5.77 10.24 -29.92
N GLY A 34 6.35 9.05 -30.09
CA GLY A 34 7.77 8.78 -29.83
C GLY A 34 8.10 8.57 -28.35
N GLU A 35 7.11 8.58 -27.47
CA GLU A 35 7.31 8.36 -26.03
C GLU A 35 7.61 6.88 -25.71
N TYR A 36 7.11 5.96 -26.56
CA TYR A 36 7.30 4.52 -26.41
C TYR A 36 7.76 3.87 -27.71
N ASN A 37 8.65 2.89 -27.62
CA ASN A 37 9.21 2.21 -28.80
C ASN A 37 8.24 1.22 -29.42
N ASN A 38 7.30 0.68 -28.63
CA ASN A 38 6.33 -0.30 -29.07
C ASN A 38 5.11 -0.33 -28.12
N THR A 39 4.02 -0.93 -28.59
CA THR A 39 2.77 -1.06 -27.82
C THR A 39 2.93 -1.90 -26.55
N SER A 40 3.87 -2.85 -26.52
CA SER A 40 4.16 -3.65 -25.32
C SER A 40 4.75 -2.80 -24.19
N ASP A 41 5.57 -1.80 -24.51
CA ASP A 41 6.12 -0.87 -23.52
C ASP A 41 5.01 0.01 -22.91
N VAL A 42 4.09 0.51 -23.75
CA VAL A 42 2.92 1.27 -23.31
C VAL A 42 2.04 0.43 -22.38
N ILE A 43 1.72 -0.81 -22.77
CA ILE A 43 0.91 -1.73 -21.96
C ILE A 43 1.62 -2.03 -20.64
N THR A 44 2.93 -2.26 -20.68
CA THR A 44 3.72 -2.54 -19.46
C THR A 44 3.72 -1.35 -18.52
N ALA A 45 3.88 -0.13 -19.04
CA ALA A 45 3.84 1.11 -18.26
C ALA A 45 2.45 1.34 -17.65
N ALA A 46 1.39 1.18 -18.44
CA ALA A 46 0.00 1.33 -17.98
C ALA A 46 -0.35 0.32 -16.88
N LEU A 47 0.05 -0.95 -17.03
CA LEU A 47 -0.17 -1.96 -16.00
C LEU A 47 0.61 -1.65 -14.72
N ARG A 48 1.89 -1.25 -14.84
CA ARG A 48 2.69 -0.83 -13.67
C ARG A 48 2.02 0.32 -12.94
N PHE A 49 1.58 1.34 -13.67
CA PHE A 49 0.86 2.48 -13.12
C PHE A 49 -0.40 2.03 -12.38
N PHE A 50 -1.23 1.18 -13.01
CA PHE A 50 -2.46 0.68 -12.39
C PHE A 50 -2.20 -0.08 -11.10
N PHE A 51 -1.24 -1.03 -11.09
CA PHE A 51 -0.93 -1.81 -9.90
C PHE A 51 -0.33 -0.94 -8.80
N GLN A 52 0.59 -0.01 -9.12
CA GLN A 52 1.13 0.93 -8.14
C GLN A 52 0.03 1.80 -7.51
N HIS A 53 -0.90 2.32 -8.31
CA HIS A 53 -2.00 3.14 -7.79
C HIS A 53 -2.99 2.33 -6.96
N LYS A 54 -3.23 1.07 -7.32
CA LYS A 54 -4.06 0.17 -6.54
C LYS A 54 -3.44 -0.07 -5.15
N ASP A 55 -2.14 -0.33 -5.11
CA ASP A 55 -1.41 -0.54 -3.85
C ASP A 55 -1.40 0.73 -3.00
N ILE A 56 -1.20 1.91 -3.60
CA ILE A 56 -1.28 3.20 -2.90
C ILE A 56 -2.67 3.43 -2.29
N LYS A 57 -3.73 3.11 -3.02
CA LYS A 57 -5.10 3.23 -2.50
C LYS A 57 -5.30 2.31 -1.27
N GLN A 58 -4.87 1.05 -1.38
CA GLN A 58 -4.98 0.11 -0.27
C GLN A 58 -4.19 0.59 0.95
N VAL A 59 -2.95 1.02 0.76
CA VAL A 59 -2.10 1.56 1.85
C VAL A 59 -2.75 2.78 2.50
N LYS A 60 -3.39 3.64 1.72
CA LYS A 60 -4.09 4.81 2.25
C LYS A 60 -5.30 4.41 3.11
N ASP A 61 -6.09 3.46 2.65
CA ASP A 61 -7.25 2.95 3.38
C ASP A 61 -6.80 2.27 4.69
N ASP A 62 -5.76 1.43 4.64
CA ASP A 62 -5.17 0.79 5.82
C ASP A 62 -4.61 1.82 6.81
N MET A 63 -4.00 2.90 6.32
CA MET A 63 -3.47 3.98 7.16
C MET A 63 -4.56 4.76 7.87
N GLU A 64 -5.73 4.96 7.24
CA GLU A 64 -6.87 5.60 7.90
C GLU A 64 -7.46 4.71 9.00
N LEU A 65 -7.53 3.39 8.78
CA LEU A 65 -7.93 2.44 9.82
C LEU A 65 -6.97 2.49 11.02
N LEU A 66 -5.65 2.43 10.78
CA LEU A 66 -4.65 2.53 11.85
C LEU A 66 -4.77 3.84 12.65
N LYS A 67 -5.12 4.96 12.02
CA LYS A 67 -5.36 6.22 12.73
C LYS A 67 -6.60 6.17 13.63
N VAL A 68 -7.60 5.38 13.29
CA VAL A 68 -8.77 5.15 14.16
C VAL A 68 -8.33 4.30 15.35
N ASP A 69 -7.65 3.18 15.10
CA ASP A 69 -7.17 2.28 16.15
C ASP A 69 -6.26 3.01 17.17
N ILE A 70 -5.33 3.86 16.69
CA ILE A 70 -4.46 4.67 17.55
C ILE A 70 -5.28 5.64 18.42
N ARG A 71 -6.35 6.24 17.87
CA ARG A 71 -7.21 7.15 18.65
C ARG A 71 -7.95 6.41 19.75
N GLU A 72 -8.48 5.23 19.46
CA GLU A 72 -9.17 4.39 20.43
C GLU A 72 -8.22 3.91 21.54
N LEU A 73 -7.03 3.43 21.17
CA LEU A 73 -6.00 3.02 22.14
C LEU A 73 -5.57 4.18 23.05
N ASN A 74 -5.40 5.38 22.49
CA ASN A 74 -5.07 6.56 23.30
C ASN A 74 -6.18 6.92 24.29
N MET A 75 -7.44 6.81 23.88
CA MET A 75 -8.58 7.05 24.78
C MET A 75 -8.62 6.02 25.90
N MET A 76 -8.38 4.74 25.59
CA MET A 76 -8.30 3.68 26.59
C MET A 76 -7.15 3.89 27.57
N ASN A 77 -5.97 4.29 27.09
CA ASN A 77 -4.83 4.62 27.96
C ASN A 77 -5.15 5.77 28.92
N GLN A 78 -5.80 6.84 28.47
CA GLN A 78 -6.21 7.94 29.35
C GLN A 78 -7.18 7.49 30.46
N ILE A 79 -8.06 6.54 30.16
CA ILE A 79 -8.98 5.97 31.16
C ILE A 79 -8.19 5.16 32.19
N LEU A 80 -7.26 4.31 31.74
CA LEU A 80 -6.42 3.50 32.62
C LEU A 80 -5.54 4.36 33.52
N GLU A 81 -4.94 5.43 32.99
CA GLU A 81 -4.14 6.39 33.77
C GLU A 81 -4.95 7.02 34.90
N ARG A 82 -6.20 7.43 34.63
CA ARG A 82 -7.09 7.97 35.67
C ARG A 82 -7.43 6.92 36.72
N GLN A 83 -7.76 5.70 36.30
CA GLN A 83 -8.05 4.60 37.22
C GLN A 83 -6.86 4.27 38.11
N MET A 84 -5.64 4.30 37.56
CA MET A 84 -4.42 4.11 38.34
C MET A 84 -4.23 5.22 39.37
N ALA A 85 -4.41 6.49 38.99
CA ALA A 85 -4.31 7.61 39.92
C ALA A 85 -5.34 7.51 41.07
N ASP A 86 -6.58 7.12 40.76
CA ASP A 86 -7.62 6.91 41.77
C ASP A 86 -7.27 5.77 42.73
N LEU A 87 -6.73 4.66 42.23
CA LEU A 87 -6.28 3.54 43.05
C LEU A 87 -5.10 3.93 43.94
N GLU A 88 -4.13 4.66 43.41
CA GLU A 88 -2.99 5.18 44.19
C GLU A 88 -3.46 6.09 45.33
N ALA A 89 -4.42 6.97 45.07
CA ALA A 89 -5.02 7.83 46.09
C ALA A 89 -5.73 7.01 47.18
N GLN A 90 -6.51 6.00 46.80
CA GLN A 90 -7.19 5.10 47.74
C GLN A 90 -6.20 4.33 48.62
N ILE A 91 -5.13 3.79 48.02
CA ILE A 91 -4.06 3.09 48.76
C ILE A 91 -3.44 4.03 49.79
N LYS A 92 -3.13 5.27 49.41
CA LYS A 92 -2.53 6.27 50.33
C LYS A 92 -3.44 6.56 51.53
N VAL A 93 -4.75 6.67 51.31
CA VAL A 93 -5.74 6.86 52.39
C VAL A 93 -5.83 5.64 53.30
N LEU A 94 -5.76 4.42 52.74
CA LEU A 94 -5.77 3.20 53.55
C LEU A 94 -4.49 3.06 54.38
N GLN A 95 -3.34 3.42 53.80
CA GLN A 95 -2.06 3.40 54.49
C GLN A 95 -1.99 4.43 55.63
N SER A 96 -2.59 5.61 55.49
CA SER A 96 -2.62 6.62 56.55
C SER A 96 -3.57 6.30 57.72
N ARG A 97 -4.44 5.30 57.55
CA ARG A 97 -5.39 4.81 58.57
C ARG A 97 -4.90 3.57 59.31
N ARG A 98 -3.75 3.01 58.95
CA ARG A 98 -3.05 1.95 59.68
C ARG A 98 -2.01 2.54 60.61
#